data_AF-A0A2J0L4V9-F1
#
_entry.id   AF-A0A2J0L4V9-F1
#
_cell.length_a   1.000
_cell.length_b   1.000
_cell.length_c   1.000
_cell.angle_alpha   90.00
_cell.angle_beta   90.00
_cell.angle_gamma   90.00
#
_symmetry.space_group_name_H-M   'P 1'
#
loop_
_entity.id
_entity.type
_entity.pdbx_description
1 polymer ?
#
loop_
_entity_poly.entity_id
_entity_poly.type
_entity_poly.pdbx_seq_one_letter_code
_entity_poly.pdbx_strand_id
1 'polypeptide(L)' 'KVKDVANATGGNVSSMLQDVLKKRKTEIDYMNGAIVREAGLLKIDVPVNRMLTNLVKTIEASYSLRVG' A
#
# COMPACT_ATOMS: atom_id res chain seq x y z
N LYS A 1 -15.63 7.58 -12.11
CA LYS A 1 -15.21 8.51 -11.04
C LYS A 1 -13.83 8.15 -10.43
N VAL A 2 -13.54 6.90 -10.02
CA VAL A 2 -12.17 6.52 -9.55
C VAL A 2 -11.30 5.98 -10.69
N LYS A 3 -11.87 5.16 -11.59
CA LYS A 3 -11.18 4.63 -12.77
C LYS A 3 -10.65 5.74 -13.69
N ASP A 4 -11.40 6.83 -13.81
CA ASP A 4 -11.01 7.98 -14.65
C ASP A 4 -9.79 8.71 -14.10
N VAL A 5 -9.68 8.82 -12.76
CA VAL A 5 -8.48 9.39 -12.10
C VAL A 5 -7.29 8.46 -12.29
N ALA A 6 -7.48 7.16 -12.12
CA ALA A 6 -6.41 6.17 -12.37
C ALA A 6 -5.92 6.21 -13.83
N ASN A 7 -6.82 6.37 -14.80
CA ASN A 7 -6.45 6.52 -16.20
C ASN A 7 -5.72 7.85 -16.46
N ALA A 8 -6.26 8.97 -15.93
CA ALA A 8 -5.67 10.29 -16.11
C ALA A 8 -4.28 10.43 -15.45
N THR A 9 -4.02 9.65 -14.41
CA THR A 9 -2.75 9.66 -13.65
C THR A 9 -1.91 8.41 -13.88
N GLY A 10 -2.24 7.57 -14.87
CA GLY A 10 -1.56 6.30 -15.09
C GLY A 10 -0.07 6.43 -15.43
N GLY A 11 0.35 7.58 -15.99
CA GLY A 11 1.76 7.92 -16.21
C GLY A 11 2.47 8.50 -14.98
N ASN A 12 1.74 8.83 -13.91
CA ASN A 12 2.32 9.42 -12.71
C ASN A 12 2.85 8.33 -11.78
N VAL A 13 4.02 8.57 -11.18
CA VAL A 13 4.55 7.70 -10.13
C VAL A 13 3.86 8.05 -8.81
N SER A 14 3.07 7.12 -8.26
CA SER A 14 2.42 7.32 -6.97
C SER A 14 3.44 7.56 -5.86
N SER A 15 3.07 8.34 -4.84
CA SER A 15 3.95 8.63 -3.69
C SER A 15 4.50 7.36 -3.04
N MET A 16 3.63 6.38 -2.78
CA MET A 16 4.04 5.08 -2.23
C MET A 16 5.03 4.34 -3.14
N LEU A 17 4.87 4.37 -4.47
CA LEU A 17 5.86 3.77 -5.37
C LEU A 17 7.20 4.50 -5.31
N GLN A 18 7.19 5.84 -5.20
CA GLN A 18 8.42 6.60 -5.01
C GLN A 18 9.13 6.25 -3.70
N ASP A 19 8.38 6.02 -2.62
CA ASP A 19 8.94 5.58 -1.34
C ASP A 19 9.56 4.19 -1.44
N VAL A 20 8.89 3.25 -2.14
CA VAL A 20 9.45 1.93 -2.40
C VAL A 20 10.77 2.02 -3.18
N LEU A 21 10.79 2.82 -4.25
CA LEU A 21 12.01 3.00 -5.07
C LEU A 21 13.15 3.66 -4.28
N LYS A 22 12.82 4.54 -3.33
CA LYS A 22 13.79 5.24 -2.47
C LYS A 22 14.05 4.51 -1.15
N LYS A 23 13.49 3.31 -0.95
CA LYS A 23 13.58 2.52 0.29
C LYS A 23 13.16 3.30 1.54
N ARG A 24 12.15 4.15 1.42
CA ARG A 24 11.55 4.87 2.54
C ARG A 24 10.31 4.13 3.01
N LYS A 25 9.93 4.36 4.27
CA LYS A 25 8.64 3.91 4.78
C LYS A 25 7.52 4.56 3.97
N THR A 26 6.56 3.77 3.52
CA THR A 26 5.39 4.22 2.77
C THR A 26 4.26 4.63 3.73
N GLU A 27 3.19 5.23 3.18
CA GLU A 27 1.99 5.60 3.92
C GLU A 27 0.96 4.44 4.04
N ILE A 28 1.34 3.19 3.70
CA ILE A 28 0.40 2.06 3.62
C ILE A 28 -0.39 1.83 4.92
N ASP A 29 0.21 2.05 6.08
CA ASP A 29 -0.42 1.91 7.39
C ASP A 29 -1.56 2.92 7.63
N TYR A 30 -1.42 4.12 7.07
CA TYR A 30 -2.39 5.21 7.23
C TYR A 30 -3.50 5.16 6.19
N MET A 31 -3.27 4.50 5.04
CA MET A 31 -4.27 4.30 4.00
C MET A 31 -4.99 2.96 4.15
N ASN A 32 -4.46 1.90 3.54
CA ASN A 32 -5.08 0.56 3.55
C ASN A 32 -5.05 -0.04 4.96
N GLY A 33 -3.98 0.19 5.71
CA GLY A 33 -3.87 -0.26 7.10
C GLY A 33 -4.94 0.34 8.01
N ALA A 34 -5.32 1.59 7.80
CA ALA A 34 -6.42 2.22 8.53
C ALA A 34 -7.75 1.52 8.24
N ILE A 35 -8.05 1.25 6.97
CA ILE A 35 -9.25 0.50 6.58
C ILE A 35 -9.27 -0.88 7.26
N VAL A 36 -8.15 -1.59 7.29
CA VAL A 36 -8.04 -2.92 7.92
C VAL A 36 -8.31 -2.85 9.43
N ARG A 37 -7.79 -1.84 10.13
CA ARG A 37 -8.04 -1.66 11.57
C ARG A 37 -9.52 -1.36 11.84
N GLU A 38 -10.09 -0.37 11.16
CA GLU A 38 -11.48 0.04 11.38
C GLU A 38 -12.45 -1.11 11.03
N ALA A 39 -12.20 -1.82 9.93
CA ALA A 39 -12.98 -2.99 9.55
C ALA A 39 -12.90 -4.11 10.61
N GLY A 40 -11.74 -4.28 11.26
CA GLY A 40 -11.57 -5.22 12.37
C GLY A 40 -12.46 -4.88 13.58
N LEU A 41 -12.57 -3.59 13.94
CA LEU A 41 -13.44 -3.14 15.02
C LEU A 41 -14.92 -3.40 14.71
N LEU A 42 -15.30 -3.26 13.45
CA LEU A 42 -16.67 -3.45 12.96
C LEU A 42 -16.98 -4.90 12.55
N LYS A 43 -16.02 -5.82 12.65
CA LYS A 43 -16.13 -7.22 12.17
C LYS A 43 -16.51 -7.33 10.69
N ILE A 44 -16.06 -6.40 9.87
CA ILE A 44 -16.24 -6.40 8.42
C ILE A 44 -14.99 -6.99 7.77
N ASP A 45 -15.16 -7.90 6.81
CA ASP A 45 -14.02 -8.42 6.06
C ASP A 45 -13.62 -7.47 4.91
N VAL A 46 -12.32 -7.24 4.78
CA VAL A 46 -11.70 -6.36 3.77
C VAL A 46 -10.47 -7.04 3.16
N PRO A 47 -10.65 -8.21 2.52
CA PRO A 47 -9.55 -9.10 2.17
C PRO A 47 -8.54 -8.45 1.22
N VAL A 48 -9.02 -7.63 0.28
CA VAL A 48 -8.16 -6.91 -0.67
C VAL A 48 -7.28 -5.87 0.03
N ASN A 49 -7.84 -5.06 0.94
CA ASN A 49 -7.04 -4.08 1.69
C ASN A 49 -6.01 -4.77 2.58
N ARG A 50 -6.37 -5.89 3.21
CA ARG A 50 -5.47 -6.69 4.03
C ARG A 50 -4.32 -7.26 3.20
N MET A 51 -4.62 -7.86 2.05
CA MET A 51 -3.62 -8.40 1.14
C MET A 51 -2.66 -7.31 0.65
N LEU A 52 -3.19 -6.19 0.15
CA LEU A 52 -2.35 -5.07 -0.33
C LEU A 52 -1.47 -4.49 0.77
N THR A 53 -2.02 -4.31 1.97
CA THR A 53 -1.25 -3.84 3.14
C THR A 53 -0.09 -4.78 3.43
N ASN A 54 -0.33 -6.09 3.47
CA ASN A 54 0.69 -7.08 3.76
C ASN A 54 1.77 -7.15 2.67
N LEU A 55 1.39 -7.08 1.39
CA LEU A 55 2.35 -7.11 0.28
C LEU A 55 3.31 -5.92 0.34
N VAL A 56 2.82 -4.71 0.58
CA VAL A 56 3.68 -3.52 0.67
C VAL A 56 4.58 -3.60 1.91
N LYS A 57 4.05 -4.06 3.07
CA LYS A 57 4.87 -4.30 4.26
C LYS A 57 5.98 -5.32 4.05
N THR A 58 5.71 -6.39 3.29
CA THR A 58 6.72 -7.37 2.93
C THR A 58 7.80 -6.75 2.05
N ILE A 59 7.43 -5.90 1.09
CA ILE A 59 8.38 -5.15 0.28
C ILE A 59 9.25 -4.25 1.17
N GLU A 60 8.65 -3.49 2.10
CA GLU A 60 9.38 -2.63 3.05
C GLU A 60 10.35 -3.44 3.93
N ALA A 61 9.90 -4.56 4.49
CA ALA A 61 10.73 -5.44 5.31
C ALA A 61 11.92 -6.02 4.52
N SER A 62 11.80 -6.16 3.20
CA SER A 62 12.86 -6.68 2.34
C SER A 62 13.93 -5.64 1.94
N TYR A 63 13.77 -4.36 2.28
CA TYR A 63 14.70 -3.30 1.82
C TYR A 63 16.17 -3.53 2.23
N SER A 64 16.37 -4.22 3.36
CA SER A 64 17.67 -4.62 3.91
C SER A 64 18.18 -5.99 3.44
N LEU A 65 17.34 -6.80 2.77
CA LEU A 65 17.59 -8.23 2.50
C LEU A 65 17.87 -8.55 1.03
N ARG A 66 18.39 -7.61 0.23
CA ARG A 66 18.66 -7.92 -1.18
C ARG A 66 19.79 -8.94 -1.31
N VAL A 67 19.43 -10.13 -1.78
CA VAL A 67 20.36 -11.07 -2.41
C VAL A 67 20.77 -10.41 -3.74
N GLY A 68 22.04 -10.02 -3.82
CA GLY A 68 22.65 -9.52 -5.05
C GLY A 68 22.88 -10.62 -6.05
#